data_AF-A0A8H3ZZQ4-F1
#
_entry.id   AF-A0A8H3ZZQ4-F1
#
_cell.length_a   1.000
_cell.length_b   1.000
_cell.length_c   1.000
_cell.angle_alpha   90.00
_cell.angle_beta   90.00
_cell.angle_gamma   90.00
#
_symmetry.space_group_name_H-M   'P 1'
#
loop_
_entity.id
_entity.type
_entity.pdbx_description
1 polymer ?
#
loop_
_entity_poly.entity_id
_entity_poly.type
_entity_poly.pdbx_seq_one_letter_code
_entity_poly.pdbx_strand_id
1 'polypeptide(L)'
;AIIRATDNFYGKVWHSNVAVAINSEELLEYISVQEICYRQIYLLVKLEYNKESLTHNLALIQWYDFKSDRNPYYYGCPWLKLTELFNVIDIEAIRNQVHVIPRFDKTNEYLVNKYIF
;
A
#
# COMPACT_ATOMS: atom_id res chain seq x y z
N ALA A 1 -14.68 20.40 -10.45
CA ALA A 1 -13.53 19.48 -10.35
C ALA A 1 -13.64 18.45 -11.47
N ILE A 2 -12.53 18.09 -12.12
CA ILE A 2 -12.48 17.01 -13.12
C ILE A 2 -11.69 15.87 -12.49
N ILE A 3 -12.25 14.66 -12.48
CA ILE A 3 -11.59 13.44 -11.97
C ILE A 3 -11.20 12.59 -13.16
N ARG A 4 -9.94 12.14 -13.23
CA ARG A 4 -9.43 11.25 -14.27
C ARG A 4 -8.76 10.04 -13.62
N ALA A 5 -9.06 8.84 -14.13
CA ALA A 5 -8.47 7.58 -13.73
C ALA A 5 -7.71 6.97 -14.92
N THR A 6 -6.53 6.41 -14.68
CA THR A 6 -5.70 5.75 -15.70
C THR A 6 -5.05 4.52 -15.07
N ASP A 7 -4.91 3.45 -15.85
CA ASP A 7 -4.20 2.21 -15.47
C ASP A 7 -2.67 2.34 -15.64
N ASN A 8 -2.21 3.40 -16.31
CA ASN A 8 -0.80 3.73 -16.50
C ASN A 8 -0.48 5.09 -15.86
N PHE A 9 0.39 5.09 -14.84
CA PHE A 9 0.86 6.30 -14.17
C PHE A 9 2.36 6.49 -14.44
N TYR A 10 2.72 7.57 -15.15
CA TYR A 10 4.09 7.88 -15.59
C TYR A 10 4.78 6.80 -16.46
N GLY A 11 4.04 6.05 -17.27
CA GLY A 11 4.64 5.14 -18.26
C GLY A 11 5.27 3.87 -17.67
N LYS A 12 4.98 3.55 -16.41
CA LYS A 12 5.44 2.32 -15.75
C LYS A 12 4.27 1.37 -15.51
N VAL A 13 4.50 0.08 -15.77
CA VAL A 13 3.61 -0.99 -15.31
C VAL A 13 3.65 -0.97 -13.80
N TRP A 14 2.56 -0.55 -13.18
CA TRP A 14 2.53 -0.25 -11.75
C TRP A 14 2.60 -1.56 -10.93
N HIS A 15 3.61 -1.68 -10.07
CA HIS A 15 3.54 -2.65 -8.98
C HIS A 15 2.49 -2.14 -7.97
N SER A 16 1.40 -2.89 -7.83
CA SER A 16 0.23 -2.54 -7.02
C SER A 16 0.53 -2.26 -5.55
N ASN A 17 1.64 -2.79 -5.04
CA ASN A 17 1.87 -2.88 -3.61
C ASN A 17 2.95 -1.88 -3.17
N VAL A 18 2.69 -1.20 -2.07
CA VAL A 18 3.55 -0.15 -1.54
C VAL A 18 3.77 -0.33 -0.04
N ALA A 19 4.91 0.15 0.43
CA ALA A 19 5.18 0.34 1.84
C ALA A 19 4.95 1.82 2.20
N VAL A 20 4.14 2.03 3.23
CA VAL A 20 3.85 3.33 3.82
C VAL A 20 4.43 3.33 5.22
N ALA A 21 5.13 4.41 5.58
CA ALA A 21 5.56 4.60 6.96
C ALA A 21 4.34 5.00 7.79
N ILE A 22 4.11 4.32 8.90
CA ILE A 22 3.06 4.70 9.83
C ILE A 22 3.47 6.03 10.52
N ASN A 23 2.53 6.97 10.62
CA ASN A 23 2.71 8.14 11.46
C ASN A 23 2.49 7.77 12.95
N SER A 24 2.97 8.57 13.88
CA SER A 24 2.91 8.24 15.32
C SER A 24 1.49 8.08 15.88
N GLU A 25 0.48 8.64 15.22
CA GLU A 25 -0.93 8.57 15.62
C GLU A 25 -1.57 7.23 15.18
N GLU A 26 -1.20 6.73 14.00
CA GLU A 26 -1.67 5.46 13.44
C GLU A 26 -0.99 4.22 14.08
N LEU A 27 0.11 4.39 14.82
CA LEU A 27 0.81 3.30 15.52
C LEU A 27 -0.08 2.55 16.52
N LEU A 28 -1.13 3.21 17.04
CA LEU A 28 -2.00 2.63 18.07
C LEU A 28 -3.10 1.72 17.49
N GLU A 29 -3.41 1.85 16.19
CA GLU A 29 -4.53 1.15 15.57
C GLU A 29 -4.12 -0.13 14.82
N TYR A 30 -2.83 -0.31 14.51
CA TYR A 30 -2.36 -1.40 13.64
C TYR A 30 -1.10 -2.10 14.15
N ILE A 31 -1.03 -3.42 13.92
CA ILE A 31 0.20 -4.18 14.15
C ILE A 31 1.21 -3.79 13.07
N SER A 32 2.18 -2.97 13.44
CA SER A 32 3.32 -2.66 12.59
C SER A 32 4.55 -3.42 13.08
N VAL A 33 5.34 -3.92 12.14
CA VAL A 33 6.65 -4.48 12.44
C VAL A 33 7.66 -3.51 11.85
N GLN A 34 8.50 -2.92 12.71
CA GLN A 34 9.46 -1.88 12.33
C GLN A 34 8.82 -0.61 11.71
N GLU A 35 7.62 -0.23 12.15
CA GLU A 35 6.91 0.99 11.70
C GLU A 35 6.54 1.02 10.20
N ILE A 36 6.67 -0.13 9.52
CA ILE A 36 6.36 -0.29 8.11
C ILE A 36 5.02 -1.01 7.96
N CYS A 37 4.20 -0.48 7.06
CA CYS A 37 2.89 -1.00 6.75
C CYS A 37 2.74 -1.20 5.24
N TYR A 38 2.07 -2.28 4.83
CA TYR A 38 1.94 -2.63 3.41
C TYR A 38 0.53 -2.35 2.89
N ARG A 39 0.42 -1.84 1.66
CA ARG A 39 -0.85 -1.49 1.02
C ARG A 39 -0.89 -1.94 -0.42
N GLN A 40 -2.10 -2.17 -0.94
CA GLN A 40 -2.36 -2.32 -2.36
C GLN A 40 -3.08 -1.08 -2.88
N ILE A 41 -2.57 -0.46 -3.94
CA ILE A 41 -3.19 0.68 -4.60
C ILE A 41 -4.20 0.18 -5.63
N TYR A 42 -5.43 0.72 -5.54
CA TYR A 42 -6.53 0.45 -6.45
C TYR A 42 -6.76 1.57 -7.45
N LEU A 43 -6.58 2.82 -7.03
CA LEU A 43 -6.86 3.99 -7.87
C LEU A 43 -5.88 5.11 -7.56
N LEU A 44 -5.39 5.77 -8.60
CA LEU A 44 -4.67 7.03 -8.49
C LEU A 44 -5.58 8.15 -8.97
N VAL A 45 -5.70 9.20 -8.17
CA VAL A 45 -6.59 10.34 -8.42
C VAL A 45 -5.76 11.61 -8.40
N LYS A 46 -5.79 12.36 -9.49
CA LYS A 46 -5.25 13.72 -9.54
C LYS A 46 -6.38 14.73 -9.40
N LEU A 47 -6.35 15.53 -8.35
CA LEU A 47 -7.29 16.62 -8.12
C LEU A 47 -6.67 17.93 -8.61
N GLU A 48 -7.27 18.53 -9.62
CA GLU A 48 -6.86 19.82 -10.19
C GLU A 48 -7.85 20.92 -9.75
N TYR A 49 -7.35 21.91 -9.00
CA TYR A 49 -8.15 23.07 -8.59
C TYR A 49 -7.74 24.32 -9.38
N ASN A 50 -8.54 24.64 -10.40
CA ASN A 50 -8.23 25.68 -11.40
C ASN A 50 -8.03 27.10 -10.84
N LYS A 51 -8.51 27.40 -9.63
CA LYS A 51 -8.39 28.76 -9.08
C LYS A 51 -7.03 29.06 -8.44
N GLU A 52 -6.33 28.03 -7.96
CA GLU A 52 -5.10 28.21 -7.17
C GLU A 52 -3.90 27.44 -7.76
N SER A 53 -4.06 26.81 -8.93
CA SER A 53 -3.05 25.94 -9.56
C SER A 53 -2.53 24.83 -8.64
N LEU A 54 -3.33 24.47 -7.63
CA LEU A 54 -3.02 23.39 -6.70
C LEU A 54 -3.41 22.06 -7.32
N THR A 55 -2.46 21.13 -7.26
CA THR A 55 -2.64 19.73 -7.67
C THR A 55 -2.34 18.82 -6.52
N HIS A 56 -3.33 18.03 -6.09
CA HIS A 56 -3.13 16.97 -5.10
C HIS A 56 -3.22 15.63 -5.81
N ASN A 57 -2.22 14.77 -5.58
CA ASN A 57 -2.21 13.42 -6.12
C ASN A 57 -2.48 12.45 -4.98
N LEU A 58 -3.64 11.81 -5.05
CA LEU A 58 -4.13 10.88 -4.05
C LEU A 58 -4.11 9.46 -4.58
N ALA A 59 -4.08 8.51 -3.66
CA ALA A 59 -4.21 7.09 -3.94
C ALA A 59 -5.29 6.46 -3.05
N LEU A 60 -6.22 5.73 -3.66
CA LEU A 60 -7.09 4.78 -2.96
C LEU A 60 -6.29 3.51 -2.72
N ILE A 61 -6.18 3.12 -1.46
CA ILE A 61 -5.39 1.99 -1.01
C ILE A 61 -6.23 1.01 -0.18
N GLN A 62 -5.85 -0.26 -0.20
CA GLN A 62 -6.35 -1.31 0.67
C GLN A 62 -5.21 -1.80 1.58
N TRP A 63 -5.55 -2.17 2.81
CA TRP A 63 -4.56 -2.56 3.81
C TRP A 63 -4.19 -4.04 3.73
N TYR A 64 -2.89 -4.31 3.84
CA TYR A 64 -2.42 -5.58 4.35
C TYR A 64 -2.14 -5.46 5.84
N ASP A 65 -2.58 -6.45 6.59
CA ASP A 65 -2.26 -6.63 8.00
C ASP A 65 -1.39 -7.88 8.17
N PHE A 66 -0.62 -7.94 9.25
CA PHE A 66 0.15 -9.14 9.56
C PHE A 66 -0.80 -10.30 9.87
N LYS A 67 -0.46 -11.48 9.36
CA LYS A 67 -1.25 -12.68 9.63
C LYS A 67 -1.09 -13.14 11.08
N SER A 68 0.07 -12.88 11.68
CA SER A 68 0.40 -13.26 13.05
C SER A 68 1.35 -12.26 13.71
N ASP A 69 0.97 -11.77 14.88
CA ASP A 69 1.80 -10.83 15.67
C ASP A 69 2.98 -11.54 16.33
N ARG A 70 2.81 -12.83 16.66
CA ARG A 70 3.85 -13.65 17.30
C ARG A 70 4.88 -14.12 16.29
N ASN A 71 4.44 -14.51 15.09
CA ASN A 71 5.29 -14.99 14.01
C ASN A 71 4.99 -14.20 12.72
N PRO A 72 5.37 -12.91 12.66
CA PRO A 72 5.04 -12.03 11.53
C PRO A 72 5.82 -12.35 10.25
N TYR A 73 6.80 -13.26 10.34
CA TYR A 73 7.64 -13.66 9.23
C TYR A 73 7.48 -15.14 8.90
N TYR A 74 7.42 -15.44 7.61
CA TYR A 74 7.46 -16.78 7.05
C TYR A 74 8.55 -16.83 5.98
N TYR A 75 9.50 -17.78 6.08
CA TYR A 75 10.72 -17.82 5.26
C TYR A 75 11.51 -16.48 5.26
N GLY A 76 11.51 -15.74 6.38
CA GLY A 76 12.16 -14.42 6.49
C GLY A 76 11.41 -13.26 5.81
N CYS A 77 10.28 -13.54 5.16
CA CYS A 77 9.43 -12.57 4.48
C CYS A 77 8.21 -12.20 5.37
N PRO A 78 7.81 -10.91 5.42
CA PRO A 78 6.58 -10.49 6.08
C PRO A 78 5.38 -11.31 5.59
N TRP A 79 4.62 -11.87 6.52
CA TRP A 79 3.46 -12.72 6.24
C TRP A 79 2.17 -11.98 6.53
N LEU A 80 1.38 -11.80 5.47
CA LEU A 80 0.30 -10.83 5.42
C LEU A 80 -1.05 -11.47 5.09
N LYS A 81 -2.12 -10.77 5.45
CA LYS A 81 -3.50 -10.94 4.97
C LYS A 81 -3.98 -9.61 4.41
N LEU A 82 -4.76 -9.65 3.34
CA LEU A 82 -5.49 -8.50 2.83
C LEU A 82 -6.72 -8.27 3.73
N THR A 83 -6.99 -7.03 4.11
CA THR A 83 -8.14 -6.65 4.93
C THR A 83 -9.18 -5.93 4.08
N GLU A 84 -10.39 -5.74 4.61
CA GLU A 84 -11.45 -4.98 3.93
C GLU A 84 -11.35 -3.46 4.18
N LEU A 85 -10.23 -3.00 4.76
CA LEU A 85 -10.02 -1.58 5.08
C LEU A 85 -9.45 -0.86 3.85
N PHE A 86 -10.11 0.23 3.49
CA PHE A 86 -9.70 1.12 2.41
C PHE A 86 -9.51 2.54 2.93
N ASN A 87 -8.47 3.21 2.46
CA ASN A 87 -8.23 4.63 2.76
C ASN A 87 -7.75 5.37 1.53
N VAL A 88 -7.91 6.69 1.57
CA VAL A 88 -7.31 7.59 0.59
C VAL A 88 -6.11 8.27 1.26
N ILE A 89 -4.95 8.18 0.64
CA ILE A 89 -3.71 8.81 1.12
C ILE A 89 -3.13 9.73 0.05
N ASP A 90 -2.34 10.71 0.48
CA ASP A 90 -1.45 11.43 -0.44
C ASP A 90 -0.38 10.48 -0.97
N ILE A 91 -0.07 10.57 -2.26
CA ILE A 91 1.00 9.76 -2.88
C ILE A 91 2.35 10.03 -2.19
N GLU A 92 2.55 11.22 -1.65
CA GLU A 92 3.77 11.60 -0.92
C GLU A 92 4.01 10.80 0.37
N ALA A 93 2.96 10.17 0.92
CA ALA A 93 3.09 9.28 2.07
C ALA A 93 3.71 7.91 1.69
N ILE A 94 3.71 7.55 0.41
CA ILE A 94 4.28 6.29 -0.08
C ILE A 94 5.80 6.36 -0.02
N ARG A 95 6.42 5.44 0.72
CA ARG A 95 7.88 5.40 0.89
C ARG A 95 8.54 4.58 -0.19
N ASN A 96 8.08 3.35 -0.38
CA ASN A 96 8.71 2.39 -1.28
C ASN A 96 7.66 1.58 -2.05
N GLN A 97 8.00 1.18 -3.27
CA GLN A 97 7.28 0.11 -3.96
C GLN A 97 7.74 -1.23 -3.42
N VAL A 98 6.82 -2.18 -3.26
CA VAL A 98 7.12 -3.53 -2.80
C VAL A 98 6.46 -4.56 -3.69
N HIS A 99 6.96 -5.79 -3.64
CA HIS A 99 6.37 -6.91 -4.34
C HIS A 99 5.70 -7.85 -3.34
N VAL A 100 4.38 -7.99 -3.44
CA VAL A 100 3.59 -8.89 -2.59
C VAL A 100 3.07 -10.03 -3.45
N ILE A 101 3.33 -11.26 -3.02
CA ILE A 101 2.94 -12.48 -3.74
C ILE A 101 1.94 -13.30 -2.92
N PRO A 102 0.90 -13.86 -3.55
CA PRO A 102 0.01 -14.79 -2.87
C PRO A 102 0.75 -16.09 -2.54
N ARG A 103 0.44 -16.69 -1.40
CA ARG A 103 0.92 -18.04 -1.08
C ARG A 103 0.13 -19.07 -1.88
N PHE A 104 0.85 -20.00 -2.50
CA PHE A 104 0.24 -21.11 -3.23
C PHE A 104 -0.68 -21.92 -2.32
N ASP A 105 -1.87 -22.26 -2.82
CA ASP A 105 -2.87 -23.08 -2.13
C ASP A 105 -3.33 -22.51 -0.76
N LYS A 106 -3.24 -21.19 -0.58
CA LYS A 106 -3.77 -20.48 0.59
C LYS A 106 -4.69 -19.34 0.15
N THR A 107 -5.76 -19.17 0.90
CA THR A 107 -6.71 -18.06 0.70
C THR A 107 -6.32 -16.90 1.60
N ASN A 108 -6.23 -15.71 1.02
CA ASN A 108 -5.93 -14.48 1.76
C ASN A 108 -4.65 -14.58 2.62
N GLU A 109 -3.58 -15.09 2.02
CA GLU A 109 -2.24 -15.15 2.60
C GLU A 109 -1.21 -14.70 1.56
N TYR A 110 -0.36 -13.77 1.98
CA TYR A 110 0.62 -13.15 1.09
C TYR A 110 1.98 -13.02 1.76
N LEU A 111 3.02 -12.92 0.94
CA LEU A 111 4.39 -12.66 1.39
C LEU A 111 4.95 -11.44 0.68
N VAL A 112 5.64 -10.57 1.42
CA VAL A 112 6.44 -9.50 0.82
C VAL A 112 7.75 -10.10 0.32
N ASN A 113 7.96 -10.11 -0.98
CA ASN A 113 9.15 -10.62 -1.60
C ASN A 113 10.32 -9.64 -1.39
N LYS A 114 11.33 -10.09 -0.64
CA LYS A 114 12.57 -9.35 -0.36
C LYS A 114 13.70 -9.60 -1.36
N TYR A 115 13.50 -10.48 -2.34
CA TYR A 115 14.56 -11.00 -3.21
C TYR A 115 14.49 -10.50 -4.66
N ILE A 116 13.58 -9.58 -4.99
CA ILE A 116 13.38 -9.03 -6.35
C ILE A 116 14.09 -7.68 -6.56
N PHE A 117 14.78 -7.13 -5.56
CA PHE A 117 15.48 -5.84 -5.64
C PHE A 117 16.89 -5.92 -5.06
#